data_AF-A0AAU2JGQ0-F1
#
_entry.id   AF-A0AAU2JGQ0-F1
#
_cell.length_a   1.000
_cell.length_b   1.000
_cell.length_c   1.000
_cell.angle_alpha   90.00
_cell.angle_beta   90.00
_cell.angle_gamma   90.00
#
_symmetry.space_group_name_H-M   'P 1'
#
loop_
_entity.id
_entity.type
_entity.pdbx_description
1 polymer ?
#
loop_
_entity_poly.entity_id
_entity_poly.type
_entity_poly.pdbx_seq_one_letter_code
_entity_poly.pdbx_strand_id
1 'polypeptide(L)' 'MPEGDTALTRLRVLGVLAEDADLQRLGTGLLAALQGGYVLAQNAHNSEPMTVALDMALDHIESFARS' A
#
# COMPACT_ATOMS: atom_id res chain seq x y z
N MET A 1 2.91 14.96 17.17
CA MET A 1 1.87 14.18 16.46
C MET A 1 1.68 12.89 17.23
N PRO A 2 0.46 12.49 17.60
CA PRO A 2 0.25 11.11 18.04
C PRO A 2 0.51 10.19 16.83
N GLU A 3 1.16 9.05 17.05
CA GLU A 3 1.57 8.07 16.02
C GLU A 3 0.39 7.27 15.43
N GLY A 4 -0.67 7.95 14.97
CA GLY A 4 -1.93 7.30 14.56
C GLY A 4 -2.45 7.64 13.16
N ASP A 5 -2.12 8.80 12.59
CA ASP A 5 -2.79 9.31 11.38
C ASP A 5 -2.07 8.92 10.09
N THR A 6 -2.16 7.65 9.71
CA THR A 6 -1.76 7.20 8.37
C THR A 6 -2.95 7.27 7.40
N ALA A 7 -2.67 7.28 6.09
CA ALA A 7 -3.73 7.17 5.08
C ALA A 7 -4.58 5.91 5.28
N LEU A 8 -3.97 4.78 5.64
CA LEU A 8 -4.68 3.53 5.89
C LEU A 8 -5.54 3.59 7.17
N THR A 9 -5.07 4.27 8.22
CA THR A 9 -5.91 4.55 9.41
C THR A 9 -7.14 5.35 9.03
N ARG A 10 -6.98 6.38 8.18
CA ARG A 10 -8.11 7.18 7.70
C ARG A 10 -9.08 6.35 6.86
N LEU A 11 -8.59 5.48 5.98
CA LEU A 11 -9.44 4.58 5.19
C LEU A 11 -10.25 3.62 6.09
N ARG A 12 -9.67 3.12 7.18
CA ARG A 12 -10.42 2.33 8.18
C ARG A 12 -11.48 3.16 8.91
N VAL A 13 -11.11 4.35 9.39
CA VAL A 13 -12.05 5.23 10.11
C VAL A 13 -13.24 5.63 9.22
N LEU A 14 -13.01 5.78 7.92
CA LEU A 14 -14.05 6.03 6.91
C LEU A 14 -14.86 4.78 6.53
N GLY A 15 -14.56 3.61 7.10
CA GLY A 15 -15.24 2.35 6.83
C GLY A 15 -14.88 1.70 5.49
N VAL A 16 -13.87 2.21 4.78
CA VAL A 16 -13.40 1.65 3.49
C VAL A 16 -12.68 0.33 3.70
N LEU A 17 -11.80 0.25 4.71
CA LEU A 17 -11.10 -0.97 5.07
C LEU A 17 -11.81 -1.70 6.22
N ALA A 18 -11.74 -3.04 6.20
CA ALA A 18 -12.20 -3.86 7.30
C ALA A 18 -11.49 -3.51 8.63
N GLU A 19 -12.18 -3.71 9.74
CA GLU A 19 -11.68 -3.38 11.08
C GLU A 19 -10.53 -4.29 11.53
N ASP A 20 -10.56 -5.55 11.08
CA ASP A 20 -9.59 -6.60 11.37
C ASP A 20 -8.36 -6.58 10.46
N ALA A 21 -8.33 -5.74 9.43
CA ALA A 21 -7.16 -5.63 8.58
C ALA A 21 -5.93 -5.18 9.41
N ASP A 22 -4.74 -5.65 9.06
CA ASP A 22 -3.51 -5.25 9.75
C ASP A 22 -2.90 -4.02 9.05
N LEU A 23 -3.18 -2.82 9.57
CA LEU A 23 -2.71 -1.56 8.96
C LEU A 23 -1.18 -1.46 8.93
N GLN A 24 -0.49 -2.00 9.93
CA GLN A 24 0.97 -1.94 10.00
C GLN A 24 1.60 -2.83 8.92
N ARG A 25 1.04 -4.03 8.74
CA ARG A 25 1.47 -4.95 7.69
C ARG A 25 1.16 -4.39 6.30
N LEU A 26 -0.02 -3.83 6.08
CA LEU A 26 -0.41 -3.21 4.81
C LEU A 26 0.48 -2.00 4.48
N GLY A 27 0.74 -1.13 5.47
CA GLY A 27 1.63 0.02 5.29
C GLY A 27 3.06 -0.39 4.95
N THR A 28 3.59 -1.41 5.65
CA THR A 28 4.91 -1.97 5.38
C THR A 28 4.99 -2.59 3.98
N GLY A 29 3.97 -3.34 3.58
CA GLY A 29 3.89 -3.96 2.25
C GLY A 29 3.86 -2.91 1.13
N LEU A 30 3.05 -1.86 1.27
CA LEU A 30 2.99 -0.76 0.30
C LEU A 30 4.34 -0.04 0.18
N LEU A 31 4.99 0.24 1.31
CA LEU A 31 6.29 0.90 1.30
C LEU A 31 7.37 0.01 0.68
N ALA A 32 7.34 -1.30 0.94
CA ALA A 32 8.25 -2.26 0.31
C ALA A 32 8.03 -2.34 -1.21
N ALA A 33 6.78 -2.32 -1.67
CA ALA A 33 6.45 -2.29 -3.10
C ALA A 33 6.97 -1.01 -3.77
N LEU A 34 6.81 0.15 -3.13
CA LEU A 34 7.38 1.42 -3.61
C LEU A 34 8.92 1.35 -3.71
N GLN A 35 9.58 0.91 -2.64
CA GLN A 35 11.04 0.84 -2.59
C GLN A 35 11.62 -0.18 -3.58
N GLY A 36 11.04 -1.38 -3.65
CA GLY A 36 11.46 -2.42 -4.59
C GLY A 36 11.15 -2.06 -6.04
N GLY A 37 9.96 -1.54 -6.30
CA GLY A 37 9.53 -1.08 -7.62
C GLY A 37 10.43 0.03 -8.17
N TYR A 38 10.84 0.98 -7.32
CA TYR A 38 11.78 2.03 -7.70
C TYR A 38 13.17 1.48 -8.08
N VAL A 39 13.70 0.51 -7.32
CA VAL A 39 14.99 -0.13 -7.63
C VAL A 39 14.93 -0.86 -8.98
N LEU A 40 13.85 -1.59 -9.26
CA LEU A 40 13.63 -2.27 -10.53
C LEU A 40 13.48 -1.29 -11.70
N ALA A 41 12.73 -0.20 -11.50
CA ALA A 41 12.52 0.82 -12.52
C ALA A 41 13.82 1.54 -12.91
N GLN A 42 14.68 1.86 -11.93
CA GLN A 42 16.00 2.44 -12.19
C GLN A 42 16.89 1.47 -12.98
N ASN A 43 16.88 0.18 -12.63
CA ASN A 43 17.68 -0.82 -13.34
C ASN A 43 17.20 -1.01 -14.80
N ALA A 44 15.88 -1.00 -15.00
CA ALA A 44 15.27 -1.17 -16.32
C ALA A 44 15.25 0.12 -17.17
N HIS A 45 15.57 1.28 -16.58
CA HIS A 45 15.32 2.60 -17.18
C HIS A 45 13.88 2.76 -17.70
N ASN A 46 12.92 2.15 -17.02
CA ASN A 46 11.51 2.08 -17.38
C ASN A 46 10.68 2.18 -16.09
N SER A 47 9.63 2.99 -16.06
CA SER A 47 8.76 3.14 -14.88
C SER A 47 7.80 1.96 -14.66
N GLU A 48 7.56 1.13 -15.68
CA GLU A 48 6.61 0.01 -15.65
C GLU A 48 6.76 -0.93 -14.44
N PRO A 49 7.98 -1.35 -14.01
CA PRO A 49 8.12 -2.21 -12.83
C PRO A 49 7.61 -1.55 -11.54
N MET A 50 7.74 -0.23 -11.42
CA MET A 50 7.22 0.50 -10.26
C MET A 50 5.70 0.60 -10.31
N THR A 51 5.12 0.83 -11.49
CA THR A 51 3.66 0.82 -11.68
C THR A 51 3.08 -0.54 -11.29
N VAL A 52 3.62 -1.64 -11.84
CA VAL A 52 3.15 -2.99 -11.54
C VAL A 52 3.25 -3.29 -10.03
N ALA A 53 4.37 -2.95 -9.39
CA ALA A 53 4.54 -3.20 -7.95
C ALA A 53 3.53 -2.43 -7.09
N LEU A 54 3.26 -1.17 -7.43
CA LEU A 54 2.30 -0.33 -6.72
C LEU A 54 0.86 -0.81 -6.95
N ASP A 55 0.49 -1.14 -8.18
CA ASP A 55 -0.84 -1.66 -8.52
C ASP A 55 -1.13 -2.95 -7.73
N MET A 56 -0.19 -3.90 -7.72
CA MET A 56 -0.34 -5.13 -6.94
C MET A 56 -0.48 -4.89 -5.43
N ALA A 57 0.23 -3.89 -4.88
CA ALA A 57 0.11 -3.55 -3.47
C ALA A 57 -1.24 -2.90 -3.15
N LEU A 58 -1.76 -2.07 -4.04
CA LEU A 58 -3.08 -1.46 -3.92
C LEU A 58 -4.19 -2.49 -4.06
N ASP A 59 -4.12 -3.39 -5.04
CA ASP A 59 -5.05 -4.52 -5.20
C ASP A 59 -5.09 -5.38 -3.93
N HIS A 60 -3.92 -5.62 -3.32
CA HIS A 60 -3.87 -6.35 -2.06
C HIS A 60 -4.55 -5.59 -0.92
N ILE A 61 -4.38 -4.27 -0.82
CA ILE A 61 -5.09 -3.44 0.16
C ILE A 61 -6.60 -3.47 -0.10
N GLU A 62 -7.03 -3.37 -1.37
CA GLU A 62 -8.43 -3.41 -1.79
C GLU A 62 -9.08 -4.76 -1.48
N SER A 63 -8.32 -5.86 -1.44
CA SER A 63 -8.85 -7.16 -0.99
C SER A 63 -9.34 -7.17 0.47
N PHE A 64 -8.98 -6.16 1.27
CA PHE A 64 -9.49 -5.92 2.63
C PHE A 64 -10.57 -4.83 2.69
N ALA A 65 -11.04 -4.33 1.55
CA ALA A 65 -12.13 -3.38 1.50
C ALA A 65 -13.46 -4.03 1.91
N ARG A 66 -14.31 -3.26 2.58
CA ARG A 66 -15.66 -3.71 2.96
C ARG A 66 -16.59 -3.54 1.76
N SER A 67 -17.39 -4.57 1.44
CA SER A 67 -18.44 -4.51 0.41
C SER A 67 -19.66 -3.72 0.86
#